data_AF-A0A101P0V5-F1
#
_entry.id   AF-A0A101P0V5-F1
#
_cell.length_a   1.000
_cell.length_b   1.000
_cell.length_c   1.000
_cell.angle_alpha   90.00
_cell.angle_beta   90.00
_cell.angle_gamma   90.00
#
_symmetry.space_group_name_H-M   'P 1'
#
loop_
_entity.id
_entity.type
_entity.pdbx_description
1 polymer ?
#
loop_
_entity_poly.entity_id
_entity_poly.type
_entity_poly.pdbx_seq_one_letter_code
_entity_poly.pdbx_strand_id
1 'polypeptide(L)'
;MNETADSARQQQPADVLEEHPAVAGATVTDGGRHARIVPDPAGAGVLHRSLALEAAGRLGAALGWHEPAGEVRVAGLNRSETEFLHREIFTDNAYFRHGITLPAGAVVVDVGANIGMFTLCAARRSPGARIIAVEPVDELADAIALNAELHEVDATVLRTALGRAEGEAEFTFYPHNSVMSGRFADRAEDLEVLKGYLLTGENAQRGEHLDRLAADRMTARTRRVPVTTLGAVVRRHGLDRIDLLKIDVEKAEAEVLDGIDDDLWPRIDRIVMEVHDVDGRLAAVLADLRAHGFDVAVEQDARLALTPCHTLYARRPRTDTAPGLLSAPAGGPTLRRLEEELRALVARRLPSVPAPVRYTLAADLTGTGDQELAGERGVPASPRVAVLARIWSELFGPEAVRPDADFFDLGGDSLTAVRLMATLESELGEDALTPDLIFTDSTFGALAAAVEASGDAERTART
;
A
#
# COMPACT_ATOMS: atom_id res chain seq x y z
N MET A 1 -29.31 57.30 20.45
CA MET A 1 -28.83 56.50 19.32
C MET A 1 -27.31 56.58 19.32
N ASN A 2 -26.66 55.58 19.89
CA ASN A 2 -25.24 55.33 19.68
C ASN A 2 -25.17 53.80 19.52
N GLU A 3 -25.17 53.37 18.27
CA GLU A 3 -25.00 51.97 17.89
C GLU A 3 -23.63 51.50 18.38
N THR A 4 -23.66 50.46 19.21
CA THR A 4 -22.54 49.59 19.50
C THR A 4 -21.96 49.07 18.19
N ALA A 5 -20.78 49.55 17.84
CA ALA A 5 -19.91 48.94 16.84
C ALA A 5 -19.45 47.58 17.38
N ASP A 6 -20.29 46.56 17.19
CA ASP A 6 -19.92 45.17 17.36
C ASP A 6 -19.15 44.76 16.09
N SER A 7 -17.83 44.95 16.12
CA SER A 7 -16.94 44.47 15.06
C SER A 7 -16.88 42.95 15.15
N ALA A 8 -17.88 42.26 14.60
CA ALA A 8 -17.80 40.83 14.37
C ALA A 8 -16.60 40.57 13.45
N ARG A 9 -15.48 40.09 14.02
CA ARG A 9 -14.38 39.55 13.20
C ARG A 9 -15.01 38.48 12.29
N GLN A 10 -14.96 38.69 10.99
CA GLN A 10 -15.29 37.63 10.05
C GLN A 10 -14.34 36.47 10.31
N GLN A 11 -14.90 35.35 10.77
CA GLN A 11 -14.15 34.14 11.07
C GLN A 11 -13.45 33.68 9.79
N GLN A 12 -12.14 33.48 9.85
CA GLN A 12 -11.37 33.06 8.69
C GLN A 12 -11.41 31.53 8.55
N PRO A 13 -11.19 30.98 7.35
CA PRO A 13 -11.10 29.53 7.16
C PRO A 13 -10.11 28.86 8.12
N ALA A 14 -8.96 29.48 8.41
CA ALA A 14 -7.98 28.96 9.38
C ALA A 14 -8.60 28.75 10.78
N ASP A 15 -9.31 29.74 11.31
CA ASP A 15 -9.98 29.66 12.61
C ASP A 15 -10.99 28.51 12.67
N VAL A 16 -11.68 28.24 11.55
CA VAL A 16 -12.66 27.15 11.44
C VAL A 16 -11.98 25.79 11.39
N LEU A 17 -10.84 25.66 10.69
CA LEU A 17 -10.09 24.42 10.59
C LEU A 17 -9.57 23.98 11.97
N GLU A 18 -9.12 24.93 12.80
CA GLU A 18 -8.66 24.69 14.18
C GLU A 18 -9.78 24.25 15.15
N GLU A 19 -11.06 24.37 14.77
CA GLU A 19 -12.15 23.78 15.56
C GLU A 19 -12.20 22.24 15.46
N HIS A 20 -11.51 21.65 14.48
CA HIS A 20 -11.50 20.21 14.28
C HIS A 20 -10.55 19.52 15.28
N PRO A 21 -10.97 18.45 15.98
CA PRO A 21 -10.15 17.81 17.02
C PRO A 21 -8.85 17.19 16.50
N ALA A 22 -8.73 16.96 15.19
CA ALA A 22 -7.52 16.47 14.55
C ALA A 22 -6.53 17.58 14.13
N VAL A 23 -6.83 18.86 14.37
CA VAL A 23 -6.03 20.00 13.95
C VAL A 23 -5.56 20.77 15.18
N ALA A 24 -4.24 20.79 15.41
CA ALA A 24 -3.62 21.57 16.49
C ALA A 24 -3.29 23.01 16.06
N GLY A 25 -3.22 23.27 14.75
CA GLY A 25 -3.02 24.59 14.19
C GLY A 25 -3.23 24.60 12.69
N ALA A 26 -3.68 25.72 12.12
CA ALA A 26 -3.86 25.86 10.68
C ALA A 26 -3.46 27.25 10.18
N THR A 27 -2.94 27.30 8.95
CA THR A 27 -2.83 28.55 8.19
C THR A 27 -3.46 28.36 6.82
N VAL A 28 -4.06 29.41 6.27
CA VAL A 28 -4.60 29.39 4.90
C VAL A 28 -3.97 30.50 4.08
N THR A 29 -3.36 30.13 2.96
CA THR A 29 -2.63 31.02 2.05
C THR A 29 -3.23 30.93 0.63
N ASP A 30 -2.56 31.52 -0.36
CA ASP A 30 -2.97 31.48 -1.78
C ASP A 30 -4.44 31.92 -2.00
N GLY A 31 -4.81 33.06 -1.42
CA GLY A 31 -6.16 33.61 -1.55
C GLY A 31 -7.26 32.73 -0.96
N GLY A 32 -6.94 31.83 -0.02
CA GLY A 32 -7.90 30.92 0.60
C GLY A 32 -7.84 29.48 0.09
N ARG A 33 -6.97 29.18 -0.89
CA ARG A 33 -6.98 27.90 -1.60
C ARG A 33 -6.11 26.81 -0.99
N HIS A 34 -5.07 27.18 -0.25
CA HIS A 34 -4.13 26.22 0.33
C HIS A 34 -4.13 26.33 1.85
N ALA A 35 -4.43 25.23 2.53
CA ALA A 35 -4.32 25.11 3.98
C ALA A 35 -3.07 24.32 4.38
N ARG A 36 -2.27 24.84 5.31
CA ARG A 36 -1.24 24.07 6.02
C ARG A 36 -1.78 23.68 7.38
N ILE A 37 -1.73 22.40 7.70
CA ILE A 37 -2.35 21.80 8.89
C ILE A 37 -1.26 21.20 9.77
N VAL A 38 -1.25 21.59 11.05
CA VAL A 38 -0.50 20.90 12.09
C VAL A 38 -1.42 19.84 12.70
N PRO A 39 -1.18 18.54 12.48
CA PRO A 39 -2.04 17.48 13.00
C PRO A 39 -1.93 17.39 14.52
N ASP A 40 -3.08 17.27 15.19
CA ASP A 40 -3.14 17.07 16.63
C ASP A 40 -2.66 15.65 17.00
N PRO A 41 -1.77 15.49 18.00
CA PRO A 41 -1.25 14.17 18.37
C PRO A 41 -2.30 13.18 18.87
N ALA A 42 -3.40 13.66 19.47
CA ALA A 42 -4.47 12.81 19.97
C ALA A 42 -5.56 12.56 18.92
N GLY A 43 -5.96 13.60 18.16
CA GLY A 43 -7.00 13.52 17.13
C GLY A 43 -6.52 12.98 15.77
N ALA A 44 -5.22 13.12 15.46
CA ALA A 44 -4.57 12.65 14.23
C ALA A 44 -3.17 12.08 14.49
N GLY A 45 -3.07 11.18 15.47
CA GLY A 45 -1.80 10.57 15.88
C GLY A 45 -0.99 9.93 14.74
N VAL A 46 -1.64 9.28 13.76
CA VAL A 46 -0.97 8.72 12.57
C VAL A 46 -0.33 9.82 11.73
N LEU A 47 -1.04 10.91 11.42
CA LEU A 47 -0.48 12.02 10.62
C LEU A 47 0.64 12.76 11.36
N HIS A 48 0.46 12.95 12.68
CA HIS A 48 1.47 13.54 13.54
C HIS A 48 2.76 12.69 13.55
N ARG A 49 2.64 11.37 13.73
CA ARG A 49 3.79 10.46 13.71
C ARG A 49 4.43 10.35 12.34
N SER A 50 3.66 10.37 11.25
CA SER A 50 4.25 10.33 9.90
C SER A 50 5.18 11.53 9.65
N LEU A 51 4.79 12.73 10.09
CA LEU A 51 5.66 13.91 10.00
C LEU A 51 6.92 13.78 10.85
N ALA A 52 6.79 13.24 12.08
CA ALA A 52 7.93 13.04 12.95
C ALA A 52 8.94 12.04 12.35
N LEU A 53 8.45 10.96 11.73
CA LEU A 53 9.26 9.97 11.03
C LEU A 53 9.97 10.56 9.81
N GLU A 54 9.27 11.37 9.01
CA GLU A 54 9.85 12.09 7.87
C GLU A 54 10.94 13.07 8.31
N ALA A 55 10.67 13.87 9.34
CA ALA A 55 11.63 14.82 9.90
C ALA A 55 12.89 14.14 10.44
N ALA A 56 12.76 12.90 10.94
CA ALA A 56 13.87 12.05 11.36
C ALA A 56 14.59 11.34 10.20
N GLY A 57 14.17 11.55 8.94
CA GLY A 57 14.72 10.90 7.76
C GLY A 57 14.43 9.39 7.69
N ARG A 58 13.46 8.90 8.47
CA ARG A 58 13.19 7.47 8.65
C ARG A 58 12.46 6.82 7.49
N LEU A 59 11.70 7.59 6.69
CA LEU A 59 10.98 7.06 5.52
C LEU A 59 11.95 6.56 4.43
N GLY A 60 13.13 7.17 4.33
CA GLY A 60 14.11 6.84 3.29
C GLY A 60 13.69 7.32 1.89
N ALA A 61 14.54 7.07 0.89
CA ALA A 61 14.29 7.50 -0.49
C ALA A 61 13.48 6.50 -1.32
N ALA A 62 13.36 5.26 -0.85
CA ALA A 62 12.69 4.18 -1.59
C ALA A 62 11.21 4.02 -1.24
N LEU A 63 10.75 4.62 -0.14
CA LEU A 63 9.37 4.50 0.35
C LEU A 63 8.66 5.85 0.25
N GLY A 64 7.36 5.80 -0.01
CA GLY A 64 6.45 6.94 0.06
C GLY A 64 5.28 6.64 0.98
N TRP A 65 4.60 7.68 1.47
CA TRP A 65 3.32 7.52 2.14
C TRP A 65 2.21 7.32 1.13
N HIS A 66 1.41 6.29 1.35
CA HIS A 66 0.25 5.94 0.55
C HIS A 66 -0.98 5.84 1.45
N GLU A 67 -2.13 6.21 0.91
CA GLU A 67 -3.40 6.20 1.63
C GLU A 67 -4.47 5.40 0.87
N PRO A 68 -4.32 4.06 0.76
CA PRO A 68 -5.21 3.26 -0.06
C PRO A 68 -6.66 3.37 0.42
N ALA A 69 -7.55 3.58 -0.54
CA ALA A 69 -8.96 3.93 -0.34
C ALA A 69 -9.23 5.09 0.66
N GLY A 70 -8.20 5.85 1.07
CA GLY A 70 -8.30 6.82 2.16
C GLY A 70 -8.48 6.21 3.56
N GLU A 71 -8.34 4.90 3.73
CA GLU A 71 -8.71 4.21 4.99
C GLU A 71 -7.53 3.98 5.95
N VAL A 72 -6.32 3.88 5.42
CA VAL A 72 -5.09 3.68 6.18
C VAL A 72 -3.96 4.46 5.55
N ARG A 73 -3.07 5.04 6.34
CA ARG A 73 -1.80 5.62 5.86
C ARG A 73 -0.67 4.63 6.12
N VAL A 74 0.12 4.30 5.10
CA VAL A 74 1.24 3.37 5.20
C VAL A 74 2.42 3.82 4.37
N ALA A 75 3.64 3.50 4.81
CA ALA A 75 4.83 3.53 3.98
C ALA A 75 4.80 2.33 3.02
N GLY A 76 5.09 2.58 1.74
CA GLY A 76 5.16 1.53 0.71
C GLY A 76 6.00 1.97 -0.49
N LEU A 77 6.40 1.00 -1.31
CA LEU A 77 7.25 1.25 -2.49
C LEU A 77 6.52 2.02 -3.58
N ASN A 78 5.27 1.63 -3.86
CA ASN A 78 4.43 2.30 -4.84
C ASN A 78 2.96 2.20 -4.47
N ARG A 79 2.18 3.10 -5.04
CA ARG A 79 0.77 3.27 -4.73
C ARG A 79 -0.07 2.09 -5.23
N SER A 80 0.12 1.67 -6.48
CA SER A 80 -0.72 0.64 -7.10
C SER A 80 -0.67 -0.70 -6.36
N GLU A 81 0.52 -1.14 -5.93
CA GLU A 81 0.67 -2.35 -5.10
C GLU A 81 0.05 -2.16 -3.73
N THR A 82 0.23 -0.99 -3.12
CA THR A 82 -0.36 -0.69 -1.82
C THR A 82 -1.90 -0.75 -1.86
N GLU A 83 -2.51 -0.20 -2.92
CA GLU A 83 -3.96 -0.27 -3.18
C GLU A 83 -4.43 -1.71 -3.45
N PHE A 84 -3.64 -2.49 -4.20
CA PHE A 84 -3.93 -3.90 -4.44
C PHE A 84 -3.97 -4.69 -3.12
N LEU A 85 -2.91 -4.59 -2.32
CA LEU A 85 -2.80 -5.25 -1.02
C LEU A 85 -3.91 -4.80 -0.07
N HIS A 86 -4.25 -3.51 -0.07
CA HIS A 86 -5.37 -2.99 0.71
C HIS A 86 -6.70 -3.64 0.31
N ARG A 87 -7.01 -3.64 -0.99
CA ARG A 87 -8.25 -4.23 -1.48
C ARG A 87 -8.34 -5.71 -1.11
N GLU A 88 -7.29 -6.47 -1.33
CA GLU A 88 -7.28 -7.90 -1.00
C GLU A 88 -7.45 -8.17 0.50
N ILE A 89 -6.67 -7.48 1.34
CA ILE A 89 -6.57 -7.77 2.77
C ILE A 89 -7.71 -7.14 3.57
N PHE A 90 -8.05 -5.88 3.28
CA PHE A 90 -9.03 -5.09 4.03
C PHE A 90 -10.41 -5.15 3.40
N THR A 91 -10.54 -4.91 2.10
CA THR A 91 -11.84 -4.83 1.42
C THR A 91 -12.44 -6.22 1.16
N ASP A 92 -11.69 -7.10 0.50
CA ASP A 92 -12.12 -8.45 0.12
C ASP A 92 -12.03 -9.42 1.30
N ASN A 93 -11.34 -9.02 2.37
CA ASN A 93 -11.16 -9.80 3.59
C ASN A 93 -10.58 -11.19 3.29
N ALA A 94 -9.65 -11.29 2.33
CA ALA A 94 -9.18 -12.56 1.77
C ALA A 94 -8.71 -13.52 2.87
N TYR A 95 -7.88 -13.07 3.81
CA TYR A 95 -7.26 -13.94 4.82
C TYR A 95 -8.14 -14.28 6.04
N PHE A 96 -9.36 -13.75 6.16
CA PHE A 96 -10.26 -14.03 7.30
C PHE A 96 -11.62 -14.56 6.84
N ARG A 97 -11.58 -15.63 6.05
CA ARG A 97 -12.75 -16.39 5.58
C ARG A 97 -12.81 -17.77 6.25
N HIS A 98 -13.86 -18.55 5.96
CA HIS A 98 -14.03 -19.92 6.46
C HIS A 98 -13.84 -20.14 7.98
N GLY A 99 -14.22 -19.15 8.78
CA GLY A 99 -14.12 -19.23 10.24
C GLY A 99 -12.73 -18.92 10.81
N ILE A 100 -11.80 -18.39 10.01
CA ILE A 100 -10.57 -17.81 10.52
C ILE A 100 -10.89 -16.52 11.27
N THR A 101 -10.56 -16.50 12.56
CA THR A 101 -10.81 -15.38 13.48
C THR A 101 -9.63 -15.27 14.44
N LEU A 102 -9.46 -14.11 15.08
CA LEU A 102 -8.41 -13.87 16.06
C LEU A 102 -9.01 -13.57 17.43
N PRO A 103 -8.55 -14.20 18.52
CA PRO A 103 -8.87 -13.74 19.87
C PRO A 103 -8.18 -12.40 20.16
N ALA A 104 -8.59 -11.69 21.22
CA ALA A 104 -7.81 -10.56 21.73
C ALA A 104 -6.45 -11.05 22.27
N GLY A 105 -5.39 -10.27 22.06
CA GLY A 105 -4.03 -10.68 22.45
C GLY A 105 -3.52 -11.91 21.68
N ALA A 106 -3.90 -12.05 20.41
CA ALA A 106 -3.47 -13.16 19.58
C ALA A 106 -1.96 -13.12 19.33
N VAL A 107 -1.33 -14.29 19.24
CA VAL A 107 0.03 -14.44 18.73
C VAL A 107 -0.05 -14.77 17.24
N VAL A 108 0.42 -13.85 16.40
CA VAL A 108 0.37 -13.98 14.93
C VAL A 108 1.78 -14.06 14.37
N VAL A 109 1.99 -14.99 13.43
CA VAL A 109 3.21 -15.05 12.61
C VAL A 109 2.83 -14.77 11.17
N ASP A 110 3.30 -13.66 10.62
CA ASP A 110 3.05 -13.19 9.24
C ASP A 110 4.30 -13.45 8.40
N VAL A 111 4.30 -14.55 7.63
CA VAL A 111 5.42 -14.97 6.79
C VAL A 111 5.20 -14.45 5.37
N GLY A 112 6.19 -13.70 4.87
CA GLY A 112 6.05 -12.93 3.63
C GLY A 112 5.18 -11.69 3.86
N ALA A 113 5.59 -10.89 4.84
CA ALA A 113 4.78 -9.76 5.31
C ALA A 113 4.73 -8.58 4.32
N ASN A 114 5.62 -8.53 3.31
CA ASN A 114 5.72 -7.44 2.34
C ASN A 114 5.82 -6.07 3.07
N ILE A 115 4.98 -5.07 2.78
CA ILE A 115 4.96 -3.78 3.50
C ILE A 115 4.19 -3.84 4.83
N GLY A 116 3.70 -5.00 5.25
CA GLY A 116 3.05 -5.22 6.55
C GLY A 116 1.54 -4.98 6.58
N MET A 117 0.86 -4.96 5.43
CA MET A 117 -0.60 -4.73 5.36
C MET A 117 -1.41 -5.79 6.13
N PHE A 118 -1.03 -7.07 6.03
CA PHE A 118 -1.68 -8.14 6.81
C PHE A 118 -1.38 -7.99 8.31
N THR A 119 -0.12 -7.70 8.66
CA THR A 119 0.29 -7.36 10.04
C THR A 119 -0.60 -6.26 10.65
N LEU A 120 -0.86 -5.16 9.94
CA LEU A 120 -1.76 -4.10 10.39
C LEU A 120 -3.22 -4.58 10.52
N CYS A 121 -3.70 -5.35 9.54
CA CYS A 121 -5.07 -5.91 9.56
C CYS A 121 -5.28 -6.85 10.76
N ALA A 122 -4.31 -7.72 11.05
CA ALA A 122 -4.33 -8.63 12.19
C ALA A 122 -4.33 -7.86 13.53
N ALA A 123 -3.48 -6.84 13.66
CA ALA A 123 -3.44 -5.98 14.85
C ALA A 123 -4.76 -5.24 15.10
N ARG A 124 -5.41 -4.75 14.03
CA ARG A 124 -6.72 -4.09 14.10
C ARG A 124 -7.84 -5.02 14.57
N ARG A 125 -7.77 -6.31 14.22
CA ARG A 125 -8.77 -7.33 14.61
C ARG A 125 -8.51 -7.92 15.99
N SER A 126 -7.26 -7.87 16.45
CA SER A 126 -6.84 -8.42 17.73
C SER A 126 -6.13 -7.37 18.56
N PRO A 127 -6.87 -6.58 19.36
CA PRO A 127 -6.28 -5.62 20.28
C PRO A 127 -5.27 -6.30 21.21
N GLY A 128 -4.07 -5.72 21.30
CA GLY A 128 -2.96 -6.27 22.08
C GLY A 128 -2.30 -7.51 21.47
N ALA A 129 -2.53 -7.81 20.19
CA ALA A 129 -1.82 -8.87 19.49
C ALA A 129 -0.31 -8.68 19.53
N ARG A 130 0.40 -9.79 19.64
CA ARG A 130 1.85 -9.87 19.48
C ARG A 130 2.13 -10.47 18.12
N ILE A 131 2.80 -9.72 17.24
CA ILE A 131 3.00 -10.12 15.84
C ILE A 131 4.49 -10.33 15.56
N ILE A 132 4.83 -11.45 14.91
CA ILE A 132 6.14 -11.66 14.30
C ILE A 132 5.97 -11.56 12.78
N ALA A 133 6.51 -10.51 12.17
CA ALA A 133 6.47 -10.31 10.72
C ALA A 133 7.81 -10.71 10.10
N VAL A 134 7.78 -11.58 9.09
CA VAL A 134 8.98 -12.14 8.46
C VAL A 134 9.03 -11.70 7.01
N GLU A 135 10.08 -10.95 6.66
CA GLU A 135 10.27 -10.38 5.32
C GLU A 135 11.77 -10.28 5.00
N PRO A 136 12.29 -11.04 4.02
CA PRO A 136 13.71 -11.05 3.69
C PRO A 136 14.21 -9.79 2.97
N VAL A 137 13.34 -9.00 2.32
CA VAL A 137 13.75 -7.80 1.58
C VAL A 137 13.86 -6.60 2.51
N ASP A 138 15.04 -6.00 2.58
CA ASP A 138 15.34 -4.90 3.51
C ASP A 138 14.38 -3.72 3.37
N GLU A 139 14.10 -3.29 2.14
CA GLU A 139 13.21 -2.16 1.86
C GLU A 139 11.77 -2.43 2.32
N LEU A 140 11.29 -3.67 2.18
CA LEU A 140 9.96 -4.08 2.63
C LEU A 140 9.93 -4.22 4.16
N ALA A 141 10.97 -4.81 4.76
CA ALA A 141 11.11 -4.89 6.21
C ALA A 141 11.20 -3.51 6.88
N ASP A 142 11.83 -2.53 6.23
CA ASP A 142 11.79 -1.12 6.65
C ASP A 142 10.36 -0.55 6.62
N ALA A 143 9.60 -0.84 5.56
CA ALA A 143 8.20 -0.44 5.46
C ALA A 143 7.35 -1.06 6.59
N ILE A 144 7.52 -2.35 6.90
CA ILE A 144 6.82 -3.01 8.02
C ILE A 144 7.15 -2.30 9.34
N ALA A 145 8.42 -2.04 9.61
CA ALA A 145 8.84 -1.41 10.86
C ALA A 145 8.28 0.01 11.02
N LEU A 146 8.29 0.79 9.93
CA LEU A 146 7.68 2.12 9.90
C LEU A 146 6.17 2.05 10.11
N ASN A 147 5.50 1.12 9.45
CA ASN A 147 4.05 0.94 9.56
C ASN A 147 3.64 0.47 10.96
N ALA A 148 4.40 -0.43 11.57
CA ALA A 148 4.17 -0.85 12.95
C ALA A 148 4.35 0.31 13.94
N GLU A 149 5.41 1.12 13.78
CA GLU A 149 5.64 2.32 14.61
C GLU A 149 4.54 3.37 14.40
N LEU A 150 4.14 3.62 13.16
CA LEU A 150 3.08 4.56 12.78
C LEU A 150 1.73 4.21 13.41
N HIS A 151 1.39 2.93 13.44
CA HIS A 151 0.11 2.42 13.97
C HIS A 151 0.20 1.89 15.40
N GLU A 152 1.34 2.04 16.07
CA GLU A 152 1.59 1.58 17.44
C GLU A 152 1.29 0.08 17.63
N VAL A 153 1.69 -0.73 16.65
CA VAL A 153 1.52 -2.18 16.63
C VAL A 153 2.74 -2.86 17.28
N ASP A 154 2.50 -3.79 18.21
CA ASP A 154 3.53 -4.67 18.76
C ASP A 154 3.94 -5.75 17.73
N ALA A 155 4.75 -5.34 16.75
CA ALA A 155 5.31 -6.19 15.72
C ALA A 155 6.83 -6.30 15.84
N THR A 156 7.33 -7.53 15.89
CA THR A 156 8.76 -7.82 15.71
C THR A 156 9.03 -8.18 14.27
N VAL A 157 9.86 -7.40 13.58
CA VAL A 157 10.22 -7.60 12.18
C VAL A 157 11.50 -8.44 12.06
N LEU A 158 11.44 -9.53 11.31
CA LEU A 158 12.57 -10.42 11.05
C LEU A 158 12.99 -10.31 9.58
N ARG A 159 14.22 -9.82 9.36
CA ARG A 159 14.87 -9.70 8.04
C ARG A 159 15.48 -11.02 7.60
N THR A 160 14.61 -12.01 7.35
CA THR A 160 15.00 -13.37 6.99
C THR A 160 13.87 -14.01 6.18
N ALA A 161 14.18 -15.05 5.42
CA ALA A 161 13.18 -15.95 4.89
C ALA A 161 12.94 -17.11 5.87
N LEU A 162 11.76 -17.75 5.78
CA LEU A 162 11.51 -19.05 6.39
C LEU A 162 11.63 -20.16 5.35
N GLY A 163 12.17 -21.30 5.77
CA GLY A 163 12.22 -22.51 4.95
C GLY A 163 12.51 -23.74 5.81
N ARG A 164 12.86 -24.85 5.14
CA ARG A 164 13.03 -26.17 5.77
C ARG A 164 14.24 -26.30 6.71
N ALA A 165 15.26 -25.45 6.52
CA ALA A 165 16.50 -25.51 7.28
C ALA A 165 17.16 -24.13 7.34
N GLU A 166 17.98 -23.91 8.37
CA GLU A 166 18.81 -22.70 8.47
C GLU A 166 19.88 -22.67 7.38
N GLY A 167 20.14 -21.48 6.83
CA GLY A 167 21.14 -21.29 5.79
C GLY A 167 20.97 -19.96 5.06
N GLU A 168 21.24 -19.97 3.77
CA GLU A 168 20.96 -18.85 2.89
C GLU A 168 20.29 -19.34 1.60
N ALA A 169 19.46 -18.47 1.03
CA ALA A 169 18.83 -18.69 -0.25
C ALA A 169 19.07 -17.47 -1.16
N GLU A 170 19.08 -17.75 -2.46
CA GLU A 170 18.94 -16.71 -3.47
C GLU A 170 17.47 -16.29 -3.55
N PHE A 171 17.22 -14.98 -3.56
CA PHE A 171 15.90 -14.39 -3.58
C PHE A 171 15.83 -13.38 -4.73
N THR A 172 14.76 -13.45 -5.53
CA THR A 172 14.51 -12.52 -6.63
C THR A 172 13.52 -11.48 -6.16
N PHE A 173 13.97 -10.22 -6.13
CA PHE A 173 13.16 -9.07 -5.78
C PHE A 173 12.83 -8.23 -7.00
N TYR A 174 11.55 -7.90 -7.20
CA TYR A 174 11.06 -7.01 -8.24
C TYR A 174 10.63 -5.67 -7.62
N PRO A 175 11.45 -4.61 -7.68
CA PRO A 175 11.14 -3.33 -7.02
C PRO A 175 9.85 -2.66 -7.51
N HIS A 176 9.45 -2.96 -8.74
CA HIS A 176 8.26 -2.42 -9.42
C HIS A 176 7.07 -3.40 -9.44
N ASN A 177 7.24 -4.55 -8.79
CA ASN A 177 6.22 -5.57 -8.59
C ASN A 177 6.54 -6.43 -7.36
N SER A 178 6.59 -5.80 -6.17
CA SER A 178 7.12 -6.46 -4.97
C SER A 178 6.29 -7.67 -4.55
N VAL A 179 4.99 -7.66 -4.84
CA VAL A 179 4.04 -8.75 -4.52
C VAL A 179 4.48 -10.07 -5.12
N MET A 180 5.02 -10.06 -6.35
CA MET A 180 5.47 -11.29 -7.03
C MET A 180 6.94 -11.67 -6.74
N SER A 181 7.55 -11.08 -5.71
CA SER A 181 8.96 -11.36 -5.36
C SER A 181 9.08 -12.66 -4.58
N GLY A 182 10.02 -13.52 -4.95
CA GLY A 182 10.12 -14.84 -4.36
C GLY A 182 11.42 -15.59 -4.70
N ARG A 183 11.58 -16.75 -4.07
CA ARG A 183 12.74 -17.63 -4.28
C ARG A 183 12.71 -18.35 -5.64
N PHE A 184 11.52 -18.69 -6.12
CA PHE A 184 11.31 -19.48 -7.34
C PHE A 184 10.70 -18.65 -8.48
N ALA A 185 11.01 -17.36 -8.54
CA ALA A 185 10.52 -16.49 -9.60
C ALA A 185 11.01 -16.99 -10.98
N ASP A 186 10.08 -17.23 -11.90
CA ASP A 186 10.35 -17.56 -13.29
C ASP A 186 9.80 -16.44 -14.16
N ARG A 187 10.70 -15.65 -14.75
CA ARG A 187 10.36 -14.46 -15.51
C ARG A 187 9.37 -14.73 -16.66
N ALA A 188 9.34 -15.91 -17.25
CA ALA A 188 8.41 -16.20 -18.35
C ALA A 188 7.01 -16.54 -17.83
N GLU A 189 6.92 -17.32 -16.75
CA GLU A 189 5.66 -17.71 -16.11
C GLU A 189 5.01 -16.52 -15.39
N ASP A 190 5.81 -15.76 -14.66
CA ASP A 190 5.40 -14.60 -13.88
C ASP A 190 4.91 -13.46 -14.81
N LEU A 191 5.45 -13.33 -16.03
CA LEU A 191 4.98 -12.38 -17.05
C LEU A 191 3.56 -12.72 -17.54
N GLU A 192 3.27 -14.00 -17.74
CA GLU A 192 1.94 -14.44 -18.18
C GLU A 192 0.91 -14.33 -17.05
N VAL A 193 1.32 -14.57 -15.79
CA VAL A 193 0.51 -14.27 -14.60
C VAL A 193 0.20 -12.77 -14.53
N LEU A 194 1.23 -11.91 -14.63
CA LEU A 194 1.07 -10.45 -14.62
C LEU A 194 0.15 -9.95 -15.76
N LYS A 195 0.28 -10.53 -16.96
CA LYS A 195 -0.67 -10.25 -18.07
C LYS A 195 -2.08 -10.69 -17.72
N GLY A 196 -2.25 -11.86 -17.10
CA GLY A 196 -3.55 -12.32 -16.59
C GLY A 196 -4.18 -11.31 -15.62
N TYR A 197 -3.40 -10.79 -14.66
CA TYR A 197 -3.81 -9.74 -13.73
C TYR A 197 -4.24 -8.45 -14.44
N LEU A 198 -3.42 -7.97 -15.38
CA LEU A 198 -3.68 -6.73 -16.14
C LEU A 198 -4.86 -6.83 -17.13
N LEU A 199 -5.29 -8.04 -17.49
CA LEU A 199 -6.32 -8.30 -18.51
C LEU A 199 -7.72 -8.61 -17.92
N THR A 200 -7.94 -8.46 -16.61
CA THR A 200 -9.25 -8.72 -15.99
C THR A 200 -10.28 -7.60 -16.28
N GLY A 201 -10.80 -7.60 -17.51
CA GLY A 201 -11.93 -6.81 -18.00
C GLY A 201 -12.30 -7.20 -19.43
N GLU A 202 -13.59 -7.27 -19.78
CA GLU A 202 -14.12 -7.83 -21.05
C GLU A 202 -13.67 -7.13 -22.37
N ASN A 203 -12.71 -6.19 -22.36
CA ASN A 203 -12.32 -5.42 -23.55
C ASN A 203 -10.82 -5.10 -23.66
N ALA A 204 -9.93 -5.95 -23.16
CA ALA A 204 -8.50 -5.69 -23.26
C ALA A 204 -7.91 -6.10 -24.62
N GLN A 205 -7.35 -5.14 -25.36
CA GLN A 205 -6.56 -5.42 -26.56
C GLN A 205 -5.17 -5.91 -26.17
N ARG A 206 -4.79 -7.08 -26.70
CA ARG A 206 -3.42 -7.62 -26.65
C ARG A 206 -2.53 -6.80 -27.60
N GLY A 207 -1.34 -6.40 -27.17
CA GLY A 207 -0.39 -5.67 -28.02
C GLY A 207 0.97 -5.43 -27.36
N GLU A 208 1.96 -5.02 -28.16
CA GLU A 208 3.37 -4.84 -27.75
C GLU A 208 3.56 -3.92 -26.54
N HIS A 209 2.67 -2.96 -26.35
CA HIS A 209 2.72 -2.01 -25.24
C HIS A 209 2.43 -2.68 -23.87
N LEU A 210 1.53 -3.68 -23.84
CA LEU A 210 1.29 -4.50 -22.65
C LEU A 210 2.50 -5.39 -22.34
N ASP A 211 3.17 -5.90 -23.37
CA ASP A 211 4.37 -6.72 -23.22
C ASP A 211 5.55 -5.89 -22.65
N ARG A 212 5.74 -4.65 -23.12
CA ARG A 212 6.74 -3.72 -22.56
C ARG A 212 6.46 -3.38 -21.10
N LEU A 213 5.21 -3.06 -20.77
CA LEU A 213 4.77 -2.80 -19.38
C LEU A 213 5.05 -3.96 -18.44
N ALA A 214 4.69 -5.18 -18.88
CA ALA A 214 4.96 -6.37 -18.10
C ALA A 214 6.47 -6.60 -17.97
N ALA A 215 7.26 -6.37 -19.02
CA ALA A 215 8.70 -6.58 -18.99
C ALA A 215 9.44 -5.61 -18.03
N ASP A 216 9.04 -4.34 -17.98
CA ASP A 216 9.64 -3.31 -17.11
C ASP A 216 9.40 -3.61 -15.63
N ARG A 217 8.17 -4.02 -15.28
CA ARG A 217 7.81 -4.42 -13.90
C ARG A 217 8.54 -5.68 -13.43
N MET A 218 9.11 -6.44 -14.36
CA MET A 218 9.91 -7.64 -14.09
C MET A 218 11.42 -7.39 -14.09
N THR A 219 11.84 -6.15 -13.87
CA THR A 219 13.25 -5.82 -13.59
C THR A 219 13.67 -6.43 -12.25
N ALA A 220 14.29 -7.60 -12.31
CA ALA A 220 14.72 -8.37 -11.14
C ALA A 220 16.02 -7.84 -10.52
N ARG A 221 16.10 -7.90 -9.19
CA ARG A 221 17.34 -7.82 -8.40
C ARG A 221 17.48 -9.11 -7.61
N THR A 222 18.53 -9.87 -7.91
CA THR A 222 18.85 -11.08 -7.15
C THR A 222 19.67 -10.73 -5.91
N ARG A 223 19.30 -11.26 -4.74
CA ARG A 223 20.00 -11.07 -3.47
C ARG A 223 20.14 -12.39 -2.73
N ARG A 224 21.19 -12.52 -1.92
CA ARG A 224 21.29 -13.62 -0.94
C ARG A 224 20.70 -13.17 0.37
N VAL A 225 19.81 -13.98 0.93
CA VAL A 225 19.10 -13.66 2.17
C VAL A 225 19.28 -14.80 3.17
N PRO A 226 19.37 -14.50 4.48
CA PRO A 226 19.37 -15.53 5.50
C PRO A 226 18.04 -16.29 5.51
N VAL A 227 18.12 -17.59 5.77
CA VAL A 227 16.96 -18.48 5.92
C VAL A 227 17.01 -19.09 7.32
N THR A 228 15.86 -19.14 7.98
CA THR A 228 15.68 -19.86 9.24
C THR A 228 14.42 -20.72 9.20
N THR A 229 14.14 -21.48 10.25
CA THR A 229 12.93 -22.32 10.34
C THR A 229 11.89 -21.70 11.26
N LEU A 230 10.62 -22.07 11.09
CA LEU A 230 9.57 -21.61 12.02
C LEU A 230 9.87 -22.07 13.46
N GLY A 231 10.38 -23.30 13.63
CA GLY A 231 10.81 -23.83 14.92
C GLY A 231 11.89 -22.96 15.60
N ALA A 232 12.87 -22.48 14.85
CA ALA A 232 13.91 -21.59 15.37
C ALA A 232 13.34 -20.22 15.80
N VAL A 233 12.43 -19.65 15.02
CA VAL A 233 11.71 -18.40 15.37
C VAL A 233 10.91 -18.57 16.65
N VAL A 234 10.11 -19.63 16.75
CA VAL A 234 9.30 -19.94 17.94
C VAL A 234 10.16 -20.05 19.20
N ARG A 235 11.28 -20.77 19.14
CA ARG A 235 12.22 -20.90 20.26
C ARG A 235 12.86 -19.57 20.63
N ARG A 236 13.36 -18.83 19.64
CA ARG A 236 14.06 -17.55 19.83
C ARG A 236 13.16 -16.50 20.49
N HIS A 237 11.89 -16.46 20.08
CA HIS A 237 10.93 -15.47 20.56
C HIS A 237 10.04 -15.99 21.71
N GLY A 238 10.26 -17.22 22.18
CA GLY A 238 9.51 -17.81 23.29
C GLY A 238 8.00 -17.84 23.01
N LEU A 239 7.61 -18.36 21.84
CA LEU A 239 6.19 -18.46 21.48
C LEU A 239 5.62 -19.78 22.00
N ASP A 240 4.73 -19.69 23.00
CA ASP A 240 4.08 -20.87 23.57
C ASP A 240 2.89 -21.36 22.71
N ARG A 241 2.33 -20.46 21.88
CA ARG A 241 1.25 -20.73 20.93
C ARG A 241 1.37 -19.84 19.69
N ILE A 242 0.74 -20.25 18.59
CA ILE A 242 0.50 -19.43 17.41
C ILE A 242 -1.01 -19.49 17.13
N ASP A 243 -1.71 -18.38 17.38
CA ASP A 243 -3.14 -18.28 17.16
C ASP A 243 -3.46 -18.19 15.65
N LEU A 244 -2.57 -17.56 14.87
CA LEU A 244 -2.64 -17.55 13.40
C LEU A 244 -1.24 -17.53 12.77
N LEU A 245 -0.99 -18.48 11.88
CA LEU A 245 0.17 -18.52 10.99
C LEU A 245 -0.27 -18.15 9.57
N LYS A 246 0.16 -17.00 9.06
CA LYS A 246 -0.02 -16.61 7.66
C LYS A 246 1.23 -16.97 6.87
N ILE A 247 1.09 -17.68 5.75
CA ILE A 247 2.20 -18.02 4.85
C ILE A 247 1.88 -17.58 3.43
N ASP A 248 2.67 -16.66 2.91
CA ASP A 248 2.52 -16.13 1.55
C ASP A 248 3.89 -15.72 1.04
N VAL A 249 4.63 -16.69 0.50
CA VAL A 249 6.07 -16.57 0.21
C VAL A 249 6.41 -16.96 -1.22
N GLU A 250 5.44 -16.84 -2.12
CA GLU A 250 5.58 -16.99 -3.57
C GLU A 250 6.32 -18.28 -3.98
N LYS A 251 5.56 -19.38 -4.06
CA LYS A 251 5.97 -20.73 -4.49
C LYS A 251 6.87 -21.49 -3.50
N ALA A 252 7.24 -20.91 -2.35
CA ALA A 252 8.08 -21.54 -1.32
C ALA A 252 7.31 -22.06 -0.11
N GLU A 253 5.98 -22.13 -0.18
CA GLU A 253 5.11 -22.31 0.99
C GLU A 253 5.26 -23.70 1.61
N ALA A 254 5.46 -24.73 0.78
CA ALA A 254 5.79 -26.08 1.24
C ALA A 254 7.13 -26.13 1.99
N GLU A 255 8.15 -25.34 1.61
CA GLU A 255 9.42 -25.29 2.35
C GLU A 255 9.24 -24.69 3.74
N VAL A 256 8.30 -23.75 3.92
CA VAL A 256 7.98 -23.19 5.23
C VAL A 256 7.34 -24.24 6.13
N LEU A 257 6.41 -25.05 5.58
CA LEU A 257 5.79 -26.16 6.32
C LEU A 257 6.79 -27.25 6.70
N ASP A 258 7.70 -27.61 5.80
CA ASP A 258 8.80 -28.55 6.07
C ASP A 258 9.73 -28.06 7.22
N GLY A 259 9.73 -26.76 7.52
CA GLY A 259 10.49 -26.14 8.62
C GLY A 259 9.77 -26.11 9.96
N ILE A 260 8.60 -26.75 10.08
CA ILE A 260 7.82 -26.86 11.31
C ILE A 260 8.21 -28.15 12.03
N ASP A 261 8.77 -28.03 13.23
CA ASP A 261 9.10 -29.19 14.06
C ASP A 261 7.81 -29.94 14.52
N ASP A 262 7.86 -31.27 14.63
CA ASP A 262 6.70 -32.11 14.98
C ASP A 262 5.98 -31.67 16.28
N ASP A 263 6.73 -31.18 17.28
CA ASP A 263 6.18 -30.72 18.56
C ASP A 263 5.53 -29.33 18.50
N LEU A 264 5.73 -28.61 17.40
CA LEU A 264 5.17 -27.29 17.18
C LEU A 264 3.75 -27.34 16.60
N TRP A 265 3.43 -28.35 15.80
CA TRP A 265 2.11 -28.50 15.17
C TRP A 265 0.95 -28.34 16.17
N PRO A 266 0.94 -28.99 17.35
CA PRO A 266 -0.14 -28.83 18.33
C PRO A 266 -0.31 -27.41 18.88
N ARG A 267 0.69 -26.53 18.72
CA ARG A 267 0.68 -25.14 19.22
C ARG A 267 0.15 -24.14 18.19
N ILE A 268 -0.02 -24.55 16.94
CA ILE A 268 -0.59 -23.74 15.86
C ILE A 268 -2.09 -24.00 15.80
N ASP A 269 -2.91 -22.96 16.00
CA ASP A 269 -4.37 -23.09 16.04
C ASP A 269 -5.01 -22.88 14.66
N ARG A 270 -4.53 -21.89 13.89
CA ARG A 270 -5.04 -21.53 12.56
C ARG A 270 -3.89 -21.29 11.60
N ILE A 271 -4.09 -21.67 10.34
CA ILE A 271 -3.16 -21.37 9.25
C ILE A 271 -3.97 -20.80 8.09
N VAL A 272 -3.49 -19.70 7.51
CA VAL A 272 -3.96 -19.22 6.22
C VAL A 272 -2.76 -19.10 5.31
N MET A 273 -2.84 -19.64 4.10
CA MET A 273 -1.71 -19.59 3.19
C MET A 273 -2.15 -19.50 1.74
N GLU A 274 -1.31 -18.85 0.94
CA GLU A 274 -1.37 -18.98 -0.51
C GLU A 274 -0.60 -20.23 -0.94
N VAL A 275 -1.10 -20.98 -1.91
CA VAL A 275 -0.39 -22.13 -2.48
C VAL A 275 -0.49 -22.10 -3.99
N HIS A 276 0.67 -22.09 -4.61
CA HIS A 276 0.86 -22.28 -6.03
C HIS A 276 0.82 -23.77 -6.38
N ASP A 277 -0.25 -24.23 -7.06
CA ASP A 277 -0.41 -25.63 -7.45
C ASP A 277 0.47 -26.01 -8.65
N VAL A 278 1.74 -26.26 -8.35
CA VAL A 278 2.72 -26.79 -9.29
C VAL A 278 3.02 -28.24 -8.92
N ASP A 279 2.98 -29.15 -9.90
CA ASP A 279 3.24 -30.58 -9.72
C ASP A 279 2.38 -31.27 -8.63
N GLY A 280 1.13 -30.83 -8.46
CA GLY A 280 0.19 -31.39 -7.48
C GLY A 280 0.47 -30.98 -6.03
N ARG A 281 1.22 -29.90 -5.83
CA ARG A 281 1.57 -29.36 -4.52
C ARG A 281 0.35 -29.05 -3.66
N LEU A 282 -0.74 -28.55 -4.24
CA LEU A 282 -1.97 -28.28 -3.49
C LEU A 282 -2.49 -29.54 -2.80
N ALA A 283 -2.52 -30.67 -3.51
CA ALA A 283 -2.98 -31.94 -2.95
C ALA A 283 -2.06 -32.44 -1.83
N ALA A 284 -0.74 -32.25 -1.96
CA ALA A 284 0.23 -32.63 -0.94
C ALA A 284 0.05 -31.80 0.36
N VAL A 285 -0.04 -30.47 0.23
CA VAL A 285 -0.26 -29.57 1.37
C VAL A 285 -1.59 -29.87 2.07
N LEU A 286 -2.66 -30.13 1.31
CA LEU A 286 -3.96 -30.51 1.87
C LEU A 286 -3.89 -31.82 2.66
N ALA A 287 -3.16 -32.81 2.17
CA ALA A 287 -2.98 -34.08 2.87
C ALA A 287 -2.19 -33.90 4.17
N ASP A 288 -1.13 -33.10 4.13
CA ASP A 288 -0.27 -32.80 5.28
C ASP A 288 -1.03 -32.06 6.39
N LEU A 289 -1.73 -30.97 6.06
CA LEU A 289 -2.53 -30.23 7.04
C LEU A 289 -3.63 -31.09 7.68
N ARG A 290 -4.28 -31.97 6.89
CA ARG A 290 -5.28 -32.91 7.44
C ARG A 290 -4.65 -33.96 8.35
N ALA A 291 -3.46 -34.47 8.03
CA ALA A 291 -2.72 -35.39 8.88
C ALA A 291 -2.38 -34.75 10.24
N HIS A 292 -2.13 -33.44 10.26
CA HIS A 292 -1.90 -32.65 11.47
C HIS A 292 -3.19 -32.20 12.19
N GLY A 293 -4.37 -32.69 11.75
CA GLY A 293 -5.65 -32.51 12.44
C GLY A 293 -6.34 -31.18 12.19
N PHE A 294 -6.11 -30.55 11.03
CA PHE A 294 -6.84 -29.37 10.60
C PHE A 294 -8.04 -29.72 9.71
N ASP A 295 -9.14 -29.00 9.90
CA ASP A 295 -10.19 -28.84 8.90
C ASP A 295 -9.73 -27.79 7.89
N VAL A 296 -9.73 -28.13 6.60
CA VAL A 296 -9.16 -27.27 5.55
C VAL A 296 -10.21 -26.93 4.50
N ALA A 297 -10.36 -25.63 4.22
CA ALA A 297 -11.09 -25.08 3.08
C ALA A 297 -10.12 -24.48 2.06
N VAL A 298 -10.53 -24.47 0.78
CA VAL A 298 -9.75 -23.94 -0.34
C VAL A 298 -10.63 -23.00 -1.14
N GLU A 299 -10.11 -21.83 -1.49
CA GLU A 299 -10.70 -20.93 -2.48
C GLU A 299 -9.68 -20.63 -3.57
N GLN A 300 -10.19 -20.36 -4.78
CA GLN A 300 -9.43 -19.74 -5.84
C GLN A 300 -10.18 -18.46 -6.21
N ASP A 301 -9.50 -17.32 -6.12
CA ASP A 301 -10.09 -16.04 -6.50
C ASP A 301 -10.44 -16.05 -7.99
N ALA A 302 -11.61 -15.53 -8.36
CA ALA A 302 -12.05 -15.48 -9.76
C ALA A 302 -11.10 -14.65 -10.65
N ARG A 303 -10.42 -13.66 -10.08
CA ARG A 303 -9.37 -12.87 -10.74
C ARG A 303 -8.12 -13.72 -11.05
N LEU A 304 -7.91 -14.78 -10.27
CA LEU A 304 -6.78 -15.71 -10.35
C LEU A 304 -7.15 -17.04 -10.98
N ALA A 305 -8.34 -17.16 -11.57
CA ALA A 305 -8.79 -18.40 -12.21
C ALA A 305 -7.88 -18.87 -13.36
N LEU A 306 -7.01 -17.99 -13.87
CA LEU A 306 -6.02 -18.29 -14.91
C LEU A 306 -4.62 -18.59 -14.35
N THR A 307 -4.43 -18.61 -13.03
CA THR A 307 -3.17 -18.91 -12.36
C THR A 307 -3.32 -20.17 -11.50
N PRO A 308 -2.22 -20.86 -11.11
CA PRO A 308 -2.29 -22.00 -10.21
C PRO A 308 -2.43 -21.59 -8.72
N CYS A 309 -2.64 -20.32 -8.42
CA CYS A 309 -2.70 -19.80 -7.05
C CYS A 309 -4.04 -20.13 -6.39
N HIS A 310 -3.97 -20.67 -5.17
CA HIS A 310 -5.12 -21.00 -4.32
C HIS A 310 -4.89 -20.49 -2.89
N THR A 311 -5.93 -19.97 -2.26
CA THR A 311 -5.90 -19.62 -0.83
C THR A 311 -6.44 -20.78 0.00
N LEU A 312 -5.67 -21.23 0.98
CA LEU A 312 -6.01 -22.28 1.93
C LEU A 312 -6.32 -21.70 3.31
N TYR A 313 -7.36 -22.24 3.94
CA TYR A 313 -7.79 -21.88 5.29
C TYR A 313 -7.86 -23.14 6.14
N ALA A 314 -6.95 -23.28 7.09
CA ALA A 314 -6.86 -24.43 7.97
C ALA A 314 -7.15 -24.04 9.41
N ARG A 315 -8.08 -24.76 10.05
CA ARG A 315 -8.46 -24.54 11.45
C ARG A 315 -8.58 -25.84 12.21
N ARG A 316 -8.24 -25.83 13.50
CA ARG A 316 -8.48 -27.00 14.36
C ARG A 316 -9.96 -27.10 14.71
N PRO A 317 -10.59 -28.30 14.63
CA PRO A 317 -11.94 -28.51 15.09
C PRO A 317 -12.00 -28.38 16.63
N ARG A 318 -12.31 -27.17 17.12
CA ARG A 318 -12.65 -26.90 18.52
C ARG A 318 -13.98 -26.17 18.55
N THR A 319 -14.70 -26.27 19.67
CA THR A 319 -15.89 -25.45 19.94
C THR A 319 -15.48 -23.98 19.97
N ASP A 320 -15.74 -23.27 18.87
CA ASP A 320 -15.46 -21.85 18.72
C ASP A 320 -16.03 -21.08 19.91
N THR A 321 -15.17 -20.37 20.65
CA THR A 321 -15.63 -19.19 21.38
C THR A 321 -16.10 -18.19 20.33
N ALA A 322 -17.32 -17.68 20.48
CA ALA A 322 -18.00 -16.85 19.49
C ALA A 322 -17.07 -15.79 18.88
N PRO A 323 -17.15 -15.53 17.56
CA PRO A 323 -16.34 -14.53 16.90
C PRO A 323 -16.57 -13.18 17.58
N GLY A 324 -15.52 -12.67 18.22
CA GLY A 324 -15.46 -11.27 18.56
C GLY A 324 -15.32 -10.50 17.26
N LEU A 325 -16.43 -9.99 16.72
CA LEU A 325 -16.39 -8.91 15.74
C LEU A 325 -15.87 -7.68 16.49
N LEU A 326 -14.55 -7.59 16.63
CA LEU A 326 -13.91 -6.45 17.24
C LEU A 326 -13.77 -5.40 16.15
N SER A 327 -14.60 -4.37 16.25
CA SER A 327 -14.38 -3.08 15.60
C SER A 327 -12.98 -2.60 15.98
N ALA A 328 -12.11 -2.44 15.00
CA ALA A 328 -10.79 -1.85 15.20
C ALA A 328 -10.93 -0.47 15.84
N PRO A 329 -10.01 -0.05 16.73
CA PRO A 329 -9.84 1.37 17.03
C PRO A 329 -9.42 2.06 15.73
N ALA A 330 -10.15 3.12 15.34
CA ALA A 330 -9.72 3.96 14.22
C ALA A 330 -8.41 4.66 14.62
N GLY A 331 -7.32 4.40 13.89
CA GLY A 331 -6.00 5.03 14.09
C GLY A 331 -5.96 6.52 13.72
N GLY A 332 -6.99 7.29 14.09
CA GLY A 332 -7.21 8.64 13.59
C GLY A 332 -7.52 8.68 12.08
N PRO A 333 -7.76 9.87 11.51
CA PRO A 333 -7.98 10.03 10.08
C PRO A 333 -6.67 9.91 9.28
N THR A 334 -6.77 9.45 8.05
CA THR A 334 -5.77 9.69 6.99
C THR A 334 -5.81 11.17 6.58
N LEU A 335 -4.83 11.63 5.79
CA LEU A 335 -4.85 12.99 5.27
C LEU A 335 -6.08 13.17 4.37
N ARG A 336 -6.32 12.25 3.43
CA ARG A 336 -7.48 12.28 2.53
C ARG A 336 -8.80 12.42 3.30
N ARG A 337 -9.00 11.59 4.32
CA ARG A 337 -10.22 11.66 5.15
C ARG A 337 -10.32 12.97 5.92
N LEU A 338 -9.21 13.44 6.49
CA LEU A 338 -9.17 14.71 7.20
C LEU A 338 -9.50 15.88 6.26
N GLU A 339 -8.98 15.89 5.03
CA GLU A 339 -9.29 16.92 4.03
C GLU A 339 -10.78 16.99 3.71
N GLU A 340 -11.44 15.84 3.54
CA GLU A 340 -12.89 15.76 3.33
C GLU A 340 -13.66 16.32 4.52
N GLU A 341 -13.28 15.93 5.74
CA GLU A 341 -13.88 16.39 6.99
C GLU A 341 -13.71 17.91 7.17
N LEU A 342 -12.51 18.44 6.89
CA LEU A 342 -12.18 19.86 6.94
C LEU A 342 -12.91 20.67 5.87
N ARG A 343 -12.98 20.18 4.64
CA ARG A 343 -13.74 20.83 3.55
C ARG A 343 -15.22 20.93 3.91
N ALA A 344 -15.79 19.85 4.45
CA ALA A 344 -17.17 19.82 4.92
C ALA A 344 -17.41 20.76 6.11
N LEU A 345 -16.44 20.86 7.04
CA LEU A 345 -16.48 21.79 8.16
C LEU A 345 -16.49 23.25 7.70
N VAL A 346 -15.60 23.63 6.80
CA VAL A 346 -15.55 24.99 6.22
C VAL A 346 -16.82 25.31 5.46
N ALA A 347 -17.31 24.40 4.60
CA ALA A 347 -18.55 24.61 3.86
C ALA A 347 -19.77 24.81 4.78
N ARG A 348 -19.81 24.12 5.93
CA ARG A 348 -20.88 24.25 6.91
C ARG A 348 -20.79 25.54 7.73
N ARG A 349 -19.58 25.96 8.11
CA ARG A 349 -19.35 27.14 8.97
C ARG A 349 -19.29 28.45 8.20
N LEU A 350 -18.78 28.42 6.98
CA LEU A 350 -18.59 29.58 6.10
C LEU A 350 -19.19 29.33 4.70
N PRO A 351 -20.52 29.24 4.53
CA PRO A 351 -21.14 28.86 3.25
C PRO A 351 -20.85 29.81 2.08
N SER A 352 -20.47 31.06 2.37
CA SER A 352 -20.11 32.08 1.37
C SER A 352 -18.61 32.12 1.04
N VAL A 353 -17.79 31.32 1.71
CA VAL A 353 -16.34 31.25 1.50
C VAL A 353 -16.00 29.87 0.95
N PRO A 354 -15.33 29.76 -0.21
CA PRO A 354 -14.91 28.46 -0.72
C PRO A 354 -13.91 27.83 0.24
N ALA A 355 -14.07 26.52 0.47
CA ALA A 355 -13.11 25.77 1.26
C ALA A 355 -11.76 25.66 0.52
N PRO A 356 -10.63 25.58 1.25
CA PRO A 356 -9.34 25.27 0.65
C PRO A 356 -9.44 24.02 -0.23
N VAL A 357 -8.77 24.08 -1.38
CA VAL A 357 -8.76 22.99 -2.35
C VAL A 357 -7.57 22.05 -2.15
N ARG A 358 -6.51 22.55 -1.50
CA ARG A 358 -5.27 21.82 -1.18
C ARG A 358 -5.00 21.89 0.32
N TYR A 359 -4.57 20.78 0.89
CA TYR A 359 -4.12 20.71 2.27
C TYR A 359 -2.73 20.08 2.30
N THR A 360 -1.84 20.62 3.13
CA THR A 360 -0.53 20.01 3.38
C THR A 360 -0.29 19.91 4.87
N LEU A 361 0.41 18.86 5.28
CA LEU A 361 0.79 18.66 6.67
C LEU A 361 2.04 19.48 6.99
N ALA A 362 2.12 20.01 8.22
CA ALA A 362 3.29 20.71 8.73
C ALA A 362 3.56 20.31 10.18
N ALA A 363 4.84 20.17 10.55
CA ALA A 363 5.22 19.90 11.94
C ALA A 363 4.94 21.11 12.86
N ASP A 364 5.12 22.32 12.32
CA ASP A 364 4.77 23.58 12.96
C ASP A 364 4.46 24.67 11.91
N LEU A 365 4.03 25.84 12.39
CA LEU A 365 3.66 26.99 11.55
C LEU A 365 4.76 28.08 11.47
N THR A 366 6.00 27.80 11.89
CA THR A 366 7.06 28.81 12.07
C THR A 366 7.78 29.21 10.78
N GLY A 367 7.56 28.49 9.67
CA GLY A 367 8.08 28.81 8.34
C GLY A 367 7.05 29.47 7.40
N THR A 368 7.48 30.45 6.59
CA THR A 368 6.68 30.98 5.48
C THR A 368 6.54 29.90 4.40
N GLY A 369 5.32 29.42 4.15
CA GLY A 369 5.00 28.35 3.19
C GLY A 369 5.43 28.61 1.73
N ASP A 370 5.92 29.82 1.42
CA ASP A 370 6.41 30.20 0.09
C ASP A 370 7.66 29.41 -0.35
N GLN A 371 8.47 28.87 0.57
CA GLN A 371 9.65 28.07 0.21
C GLN A 371 9.32 26.60 -0.13
N GLU A 372 8.22 26.03 0.40
CA GLU A 372 7.72 24.70 -0.01
C GLU A 372 6.99 24.77 -1.35
N LEU A 373 6.23 25.85 -1.61
CA LEU A 373 5.62 26.15 -2.90
C LEU A 373 6.64 26.35 -4.04
N ALA A 374 7.88 26.74 -3.72
CA ALA A 374 8.94 26.91 -4.71
C ALA A 374 9.51 25.57 -5.24
N GLY A 375 9.29 24.46 -4.54
CA GLY A 375 9.73 23.11 -4.93
C GLY A 375 8.75 22.42 -5.89
N GLU A 376 7.45 22.67 -5.75
CA GLU A 376 6.43 22.19 -6.68
C GLU A 376 6.21 23.21 -7.80
N ARG A 377 7.09 23.18 -8.80
CA ARG A 377 6.86 23.91 -10.04
C ARG A 377 5.48 23.53 -10.56
N GLY A 378 4.60 24.51 -10.75
CA GLY A 378 3.33 24.29 -11.45
C GLY A 378 3.57 23.53 -12.76
N VAL A 379 2.56 22.76 -13.19
CA VAL A 379 2.57 21.96 -14.42
C VAL A 379 3.36 22.70 -15.51
N PRO A 380 4.49 22.14 -15.99
CA PRO A 380 5.33 22.84 -16.95
C PRO A 380 4.48 23.26 -18.16
N ALA A 381 4.45 24.56 -18.47
CA ALA A 381 3.70 25.06 -19.60
C ALA A 381 4.49 24.80 -20.90
N SER A 382 4.50 23.55 -21.35
CA SER A 382 5.19 23.12 -22.57
C SER A 382 4.23 22.47 -23.57
N PRO A 383 4.56 22.44 -24.88
CA PRO A 383 3.77 21.74 -25.87
C PRO A 383 3.59 20.24 -25.58
N ARG A 384 4.59 19.60 -24.97
CA ARG A 384 4.51 18.17 -24.62
C ARG A 384 3.56 17.95 -23.44
N VAL A 385 3.64 18.80 -22.42
CA VAL A 385 2.71 18.75 -21.28
C VAL A 385 1.28 19.13 -21.70
N ALA A 386 1.11 19.97 -22.72
CA ALA A 386 -0.21 20.25 -23.29
C ALA A 386 -0.83 19.02 -23.97
N VAL A 387 -0.03 18.15 -24.58
CA VAL A 387 -0.50 16.85 -25.10
C VAL A 387 -0.96 15.95 -23.96
N LEU A 388 -0.15 15.83 -22.89
CA LEU A 388 -0.55 15.08 -21.69
C LEU A 388 -1.85 15.64 -21.09
N ALA A 389 -1.96 16.96 -20.92
CA ALA A 389 -3.14 17.63 -20.40
C ALA A 389 -4.40 17.33 -21.23
N ARG A 390 -4.27 17.33 -22.57
CA ARG A 390 -5.36 17.01 -23.47
C ARG A 390 -5.82 15.56 -23.31
N ILE A 391 -4.90 14.59 -23.36
CA ILE A 391 -5.24 13.17 -23.23
C ILE A 391 -5.85 12.92 -21.84
N TRP A 392 -5.27 13.50 -20.78
CA TRP A 392 -5.79 13.40 -19.42
C TRP A 392 -7.20 13.96 -19.29
N SER A 393 -7.47 15.12 -19.90
CA SER A 393 -8.80 15.72 -19.94
C SER A 393 -9.80 14.90 -20.76
N GLU A 394 -9.36 14.19 -21.80
CA GLU A 394 -10.21 13.29 -22.59
C GLU A 394 -10.61 12.06 -21.78
N LEU A 395 -9.74 11.58 -20.89
CA LEU A 395 -10.00 10.44 -20.02
C LEU A 395 -10.87 10.79 -18.81
N PHE A 396 -10.58 11.92 -18.14
CA PHE A 396 -11.12 12.23 -16.81
C PHE A 396 -11.90 13.56 -16.72
N GLY A 397 -11.93 14.33 -17.81
CA GLY A 397 -12.54 15.67 -17.87
C GLY A 397 -11.56 16.81 -17.53
N PRO A 398 -11.92 18.06 -17.85
CA PRO A 398 -11.01 19.20 -17.78
C PRO A 398 -10.60 19.58 -16.35
N GLU A 399 -11.50 19.38 -15.38
CA GLU A 399 -11.22 19.67 -13.95
C GLU A 399 -10.18 18.72 -13.34
N ALA A 400 -9.86 17.63 -14.03
CA ALA A 400 -8.87 16.65 -13.62
C ALA A 400 -7.42 17.08 -13.93
N VAL A 401 -7.21 18.14 -14.72
CA VAL A 401 -5.87 18.63 -15.09
C VAL A 401 -5.33 19.56 -14.00
N ARG A 402 -4.87 18.95 -12.90
CA ARG A 402 -4.28 19.65 -11.74
C ARG A 402 -3.05 18.87 -11.27
N PRO A 403 -1.98 19.52 -10.76
CA PRO A 403 -0.73 18.83 -10.42
C PRO A 403 -0.91 17.63 -9.48
N ASP A 404 -1.85 17.74 -8.54
CA ASP A 404 -2.19 16.75 -7.51
C ASP A 404 -3.24 15.72 -7.94
N ALA A 405 -3.78 15.83 -9.15
CA ALA A 405 -4.73 14.85 -9.65
C ALA A 405 -4.01 13.53 -9.91
N ASP A 406 -4.43 12.51 -9.19
CA ASP A 406 -3.91 11.16 -9.37
C ASP A 406 -4.76 10.37 -10.37
N PHE A 407 -4.08 9.64 -11.25
CA PHE A 407 -4.68 8.81 -12.29
C PHE A 407 -5.72 7.81 -11.75
N PHE A 408 -5.42 7.12 -10.65
CA PHE A 408 -6.27 6.06 -10.09
C PHE A 408 -7.42 6.66 -9.28
N ASP A 409 -7.21 7.78 -8.59
CA ASP A 409 -8.29 8.50 -7.88
C ASP A 409 -9.37 9.02 -8.83
N LEU A 410 -8.99 9.32 -10.07
CA LEU A 410 -9.92 9.74 -11.12
C LEU A 410 -10.68 8.58 -11.77
N GLY A 411 -10.46 7.35 -11.31
CA GLY A 411 -11.07 6.14 -11.86
C GLY A 411 -10.29 5.49 -13.00
N GLY A 412 -9.01 5.86 -13.18
CA GLY A 412 -8.12 5.18 -14.11
C GLY A 412 -7.86 3.73 -13.70
N ASP A 413 -7.76 2.85 -14.68
CA ASP A 413 -7.42 1.44 -14.51
C ASP A 413 -6.24 1.04 -15.43
N SER A 414 -5.82 -0.22 -15.39
CA SER A 414 -4.73 -0.73 -16.23
C SER A 414 -4.99 -0.55 -17.73
N LEU A 415 -6.24 -0.67 -18.19
CA LEU A 415 -6.60 -0.48 -19.59
C LEU A 415 -6.49 0.99 -20.00
N THR A 416 -6.95 1.88 -19.14
CA THR A 416 -6.87 3.33 -19.30
C THR A 416 -5.42 3.79 -19.27
N ALA A 417 -4.57 3.16 -18.45
CA ALA A 417 -3.14 3.43 -18.38
C ALA A 417 -2.45 3.05 -19.69
N VAL A 418 -2.71 1.84 -20.20
CA VAL A 418 -2.22 1.39 -21.51
C VAL A 418 -2.65 2.34 -22.62
N ARG A 419 -3.90 2.83 -22.60
CA ARG A 419 -4.40 3.80 -23.59
C ARG A 419 -3.68 5.14 -23.50
N LEU A 420 -3.49 5.67 -22.28
CA LEU A 420 -2.79 6.93 -22.05
C LEU A 420 -1.37 6.87 -22.60
N MET A 421 -0.62 5.83 -22.25
CA MET A 421 0.76 5.65 -22.68
C MET A 421 0.88 5.41 -24.19
N ALA A 422 0.04 4.56 -24.78
CA ALA A 422 0.04 4.35 -26.23
C ALA A 422 -0.26 5.65 -27.02
N THR A 423 -1.16 6.48 -26.50
CA THR A 423 -1.50 7.78 -27.12
C THR A 423 -0.35 8.78 -26.98
N LEU A 424 0.28 8.84 -25.80
CA LEU A 424 1.48 9.67 -25.58
C LEU A 424 2.63 9.25 -26.50
N GLU A 425 2.91 7.96 -26.59
CA GLU A 425 3.96 7.40 -27.47
C GLU A 425 3.72 7.75 -28.94
N SER A 426 2.47 7.60 -29.41
CA SER A 426 2.10 7.96 -30.79
C SER A 426 2.28 9.44 -31.11
N GLU A 427 2.16 10.34 -30.13
CA GLU A 427 2.22 11.79 -30.35
C GLU A 427 3.57 12.42 -29.98
N LEU A 428 4.31 11.80 -29.06
CA LEU A 428 5.52 12.37 -28.45
C LEU A 428 6.78 11.51 -28.61
N GLY A 429 6.67 10.26 -29.11
CA GLY A 429 7.76 9.30 -29.31
C GLY A 429 7.83 8.18 -28.25
N GLU A 430 8.57 7.10 -28.55
CA GLU A 430 8.67 5.89 -27.70
C GLU A 430 9.20 6.18 -26.26
N ASP A 431 10.01 7.23 -26.09
CA ASP A 431 10.59 7.61 -24.79
C ASP A 431 9.78 8.71 -24.06
N ALA A 432 8.54 8.99 -24.48
CA ALA A 432 7.76 10.10 -23.94
C ALA A 432 7.43 9.97 -22.45
N LEU A 433 7.25 8.75 -21.97
CA LEU A 433 7.01 8.40 -20.58
C LEU A 433 7.55 7.00 -20.33
N THR A 434 8.26 6.79 -19.22
CA THR A 434 8.63 5.42 -18.83
C THR A 434 7.36 4.66 -18.41
N PRO A 435 7.12 3.44 -18.93
CA PRO A 435 5.87 2.71 -18.67
C PRO A 435 5.57 2.48 -17.19
N ASP A 436 6.61 2.35 -16.37
CA ASP A 436 6.51 2.16 -14.92
C ASP A 436 5.99 3.41 -14.16
N LEU A 437 6.19 4.61 -14.70
CA LEU A 437 5.96 5.85 -13.94
C LEU A 437 4.51 6.02 -13.51
N ILE A 438 3.56 5.64 -14.37
CA ILE A 438 2.13 5.74 -14.04
C ILE A 438 1.72 4.85 -12.87
N PHE A 439 2.54 3.87 -12.48
CA PHE A 439 2.27 2.98 -11.35
C PHE A 439 3.11 3.34 -10.11
N THR A 440 4.21 4.07 -10.29
CA THR A 440 5.08 4.53 -9.20
C THR A 440 4.75 5.95 -8.73
N ASP A 441 4.45 6.88 -9.64
CA ASP A 441 3.98 8.24 -9.36
C ASP A 441 2.90 8.67 -10.37
N SER A 442 1.64 8.36 -10.04
CA SER A 442 0.45 8.53 -10.87
C SER A 442 -0.13 9.95 -10.90
N THR A 443 0.53 10.93 -10.28
CA THR A 443 0.03 12.30 -10.29
C THR A 443 0.27 12.99 -11.63
N PHE A 444 -0.68 13.81 -12.08
CA PHE A 444 -0.53 14.57 -13.31
C PHE A 444 0.74 15.45 -13.29
N GLY A 445 1.09 16.02 -12.13
CA GLY A 445 2.31 16.81 -11.94
C GLY A 445 3.58 16.00 -12.19
N ALA A 446 3.69 14.79 -11.63
CA ALA A 446 4.85 13.92 -11.82
C ALA A 446 4.97 13.44 -13.27
N LEU A 447 3.86 13.04 -13.87
CA LEU A 447 3.82 12.64 -15.28
C LEU A 447 4.21 13.82 -16.19
N ALA A 448 3.72 15.03 -15.90
CA ALA A 448 4.08 16.23 -16.65
C ALA A 448 5.58 16.56 -16.53
N ALA A 449 6.17 16.40 -15.34
CA ALA A 449 7.59 16.61 -15.13
C ALA A 449 8.44 15.59 -15.91
N ALA A 450 8.04 14.32 -15.93
CA ALA A 450 8.74 13.28 -16.68
C ALA A 450 8.65 13.46 -18.20
N VAL A 451 7.46 13.81 -18.71
CA VAL A 451 7.23 14.11 -20.14
C VAL A 451 8.11 15.28 -20.60
N GLU A 452 8.31 16.28 -19.74
CA GLU A 452 9.19 17.42 -20.01
C GLU A 452 10.67 17.01 -20.02
N ALA A 453 11.11 16.25 -19.01
CA ALA A 453 12.51 15.80 -18.89
C ALA A 453 12.96 14.94 -20.08
N SER A 454 12.07 14.08 -20.59
CA SER A 454 12.31 13.30 -21.82
C SER A 454 12.58 14.20 -23.03
N GLY A 455 11.82 15.30 -23.18
CA GLY A 455 12.00 16.26 -24.27
C GLY A 455 13.31 17.06 -24.18
N ASP A 456 13.82 17.30 -22.97
CA ASP A 456 15.13 17.92 -22.76
C ASP A 456 16.26 16.97 -23.20
N ALA A 457 16.18 15.68 -22.85
CA ALA A 457 17.17 14.68 -23.22
C ALA A 457 17.27 14.48 -24.74
N GLU A 458 16.15 14.40 -25.46
CA GLU A 458 16.13 14.32 -26.93
C GLU A 458 16.77 15.54 -27.60
N ARG A 459 16.56 16.73 -27.02
CA ARG A 459 17.09 17.99 -27.55
C ARG A 459 18.59 18.09 -27.33
N THR A 460 19.11 17.66 -26.17
CA THR A 460 20.54 17.58 -25.90
C THR A 460 21.24 16.52 -26.76
N ALA A 461 20.61 15.38 -27.07
CA ALA A 461 21.19 14.35 -27.94
C ALA A 461 21.28 14.74 -29.42
N ARG A 462 20.53 15.76 -29.86
CA ARG A 462 20.52 16.27 -31.25
C ARG A 462 21.42 17.50 -31.47
N THR A 463 22.06 18.01 -30.42
CA THR A 463 22.97 19.17 -30.47
C THR A 463 24.41 18.69 -30.31
#